data_AF-A0A846ZZM5-F1
#
_entry.id   AF-A0A846ZZM5-F1
#
_cell.length_a   1.000
_cell.length_b   1.000
_cell.length_c   1.000
_cell.angle_alpha   90.00
_cell.angle_beta   90.00
_cell.angle_gamma   90.00
#
_symmetry.space_group_name_H-M   'P 1'
#
loop_
_entity.id
_entity.type
_entity.pdbx_description
1 polymer ?
#
loop_
_entity_poly.entity_id
_entity_poly.type
_entity_poly.pdbx_seq_one_letter_code
_entity_poly.pdbx_strand_id
1 'polypeptide(L)'
;MPDYRAKISETTDGDPELHHYLVTAKDEEEAIKYTMKFMECFIDDDNDPEIIENGYTFYNKAVIVRLESIKETTKDKFKEFLLKLHTINMR
;
A
#
# COMPACT_ATOMS: atom_id res chain seq x y z
N MET A 1 15.55 -2.65 -13.15
CA MET A 1 14.41 -3.14 -12.35
C MET A 1 13.30 -2.12 -12.48
N PRO A 2 12.12 -2.50 -13.00
CA PRO A 2 10.96 -1.61 -13.08
C PRO A 2 10.51 -1.11 -11.69
N ASP A 3 9.78 0.00 -11.70
CA ASP A 3 9.12 0.54 -10.52
C ASP A 3 7.61 0.27 -10.61
N TYR A 4 6.99 0.02 -9.46
CA TYR A 4 5.56 -0.21 -9.34
C TYR A 4 4.98 0.71 -8.28
N ARG A 5 3.79 1.25 -8.53
CA ARG A 5 2.99 1.94 -7.52
C ARG A 5 2.06 0.93 -6.87
N ALA A 6 2.29 0.63 -5.60
CA ALA A 6 1.34 -0.06 -4.76
C ALA A 6 0.33 0.94 -4.17
N LYS A 7 -0.96 0.60 -4.23
CA LYS A 7 -2.03 1.29 -3.52
C LYS A 7 -2.49 0.36 -2.41
N ILE A 8 -2.39 0.81 -1.16
CA ILE A 8 -2.78 0.05 0.03
C ILE A 8 -3.94 0.80 0.70
N SER A 9 -4.99 0.07 1.10
CA SER A 9 -6.03 0.62 1.97
C SER A 9 -5.76 0.21 3.42
N GLU A 10 -6.06 1.11 4.35
CA GLU A 10 -6.09 0.87 5.79
C GLU A 10 -7.48 1.23 6.30
N THR A 11 -8.16 0.28 6.94
CA THR A 11 -9.51 0.45 7.48
C THR A 11 -9.50 0.13 8.96
N THR A 12 -9.81 1.11 9.80
CA THR A 12 -9.93 0.95 11.26
C THR A 12 -11.41 0.94 11.66
N ASP A 13 -12.02 2.12 11.76
CA ASP A 13 -13.45 2.37 11.94
C ASP A 13 -13.86 3.57 11.08
N GLY A 14 -14.43 3.32 9.90
CA GLY A 14 -14.88 4.36 8.97
C GLY A 14 -14.42 4.15 7.53
N ASP A 15 -14.24 5.27 6.82
CA ASP A 15 -13.77 5.25 5.44
C ASP A 15 -12.29 4.80 5.36
N PRO A 16 -11.91 4.00 4.35
CA PRO A 16 -10.54 3.52 4.21
C PRO A 16 -9.58 4.66 3.88
N GLU A 17 -8.48 4.75 4.63
CA GLU A 17 -7.34 5.57 4.27
C GLU A 17 -6.55 4.91 3.13
N LEU A 18 -6.07 5.71 2.18
CA LEU A 18 -5.39 5.20 0.99
C LEU A 18 -3.92 5.64 0.98
N HIS A 19 -3.05 4.65 1.06
CA HIS A 19 -1.61 4.81 1.03
C HIS A 19 -1.03 4.45 -0.33
N HIS A 20 0.00 5.18 -0.75
CA HIS A 20 0.66 4.95 -2.02
C HIS A 20 2.17 4.80 -1.83
N TYR A 21 2.70 3.66 -2.26
CA TYR A 21 4.10 3.32 -2.12
C TYR A 21 4.75 3.03 -3.47
N LEU A 22 6.05 3.31 -3.57
CA LEU A 22 6.88 2.92 -4.71
C LEU A 22 7.63 1.64 -4.36
N VAL A 23 7.50 0.63 -5.20
CA VAL A 23 8.15 -0.67 -5.04
C VAL A 23 9.02 -0.92 -6.26
N THR A 24 10.32 -1.10 -6.08
CA THR A 24 11.23 -1.51 -7.16
C THR A 24 11.39 -3.03 -7.12
N ALA A 25 11.04 -3.71 -8.22
CA ALA A 25 11.06 -5.17 -8.32
C ALA A 25 11.41 -5.59 -9.76
N LYS A 26 11.66 -6.88 -9.99
CA LYS A 26 11.95 -7.42 -11.33
C LYS A 26 10.71 -7.55 -12.22
N ASP A 27 9.55 -7.85 -11.61
CA ASP A 27 8.26 -8.08 -12.24
C ASP A 27 7.11 -7.75 -11.25
N GLU A 28 5.87 -7.82 -11.73
CA GLU A 28 4.67 -7.49 -10.94
C GLU A 28 4.45 -8.49 -9.78
N GLU A 29 4.74 -9.77 -10.00
CA GLU A 29 4.59 -10.82 -8.97
C GLU A 29 5.52 -10.56 -7.78
N GLU A 30 6.78 -10.23 -8.05
CA GLU A 30 7.74 -9.87 -7.02
C GLU A 30 7.36 -8.56 -6.32
N ALA A 31 6.81 -7.59 -7.05
CA ALA A 31 6.33 -6.35 -6.48
C ALA A 31 5.16 -6.59 -5.51
N ILE A 32 4.21 -7.49 -5.85
CA ILE A 32 3.12 -7.91 -4.96
C ILE A 32 3.71 -8.59 -3.72
N LYS A 33 4.64 -9.52 -3.89
CA LYS A 33 5.27 -10.23 -2.77
C LYS A 33 5.97 -9.29 -1.80
N TYR A 34 6.75 -8.32 -2.31
CA TYR A 34 7.41 -7.32 -1.46
C TYR A 34 6.41 -6.42 -0.75
N THR A 35 5.32 -6.05 -1.43
CA THR A 35 4.25 -5.25 -0.83
C THR A 35 3.53 -6.02 0.27
N MET A 36 3.16 -7.29 0.05
CA MET A 36 2.55 -8.15 1.06
C MET A 36 3.46 -8.29 2.29
N LYS A 37 4.76 -8.53 2.09
CA LYS A 37 5.72 -8.62 3.20
C LYS A 37 5.86 -7.31 3.97
N PHE A 38 5.79 -6.16 3.28
CA PHE A 38 5.74 -4.86 3.94
C PHE A 38 4.45 -4.70 4.77
N MET A 39 3.31 -5.13 4.23
CA MET A 39 2.02 -5.04 4.94
C MET A 39 1.96 -5.94 6.18
N GLU A 40 2.71 -7.03 6.26
CA GLU A 40 2.80 -7.85 7.48
C GLU A 40 3.29 -7.02 8.69
N CYS A 41 4.14 -6.04 8.46
CA CYS A 41 4.66 -5.12 9.47
C CYS A 41 4.04 -3.72 9.34
N PHE A 42 2.81 -3.61 8.81
CA PHE A 42 2.17 -2.31 8.66
C PHE A 42 1.88 -1.64 10.01
N ILE A 43 1.63 -2.46 11.04
CA ILE A 43 1.45 -2.03 12.43
C ILE A 43 2.51 -2.73 13.28
N ASP A 44 3.52 -1.99 13.73
CA ASP A 44 4.68 -2.53 14.45
C ASP A 44 4.34 -3.14 15.82
N ASP A 45 3.24 -2.70 16.45
CA ASP A 45 2.83 -3.09 17.80
C ASP A 45 1.96 -4.37 17.84
N ASP A 46 1.58 -4.91 16.68
CA ASP A 46 0.88 -6.20 16.58
C ASP A 46 1.86 -7.31 16.14
N ASN A 47 2.05 -8.30 17.00
CA ASN A 47 3.05 -9.34 16.80
C ASN A 47 2.52 -10.57 16.05
N ASP A 48 1.20 -10.68 15.82
CA ASP A 48 0.59 -11.84 15.16
C ASP A 48 -0.60 -11.42 14.27
N PRO A 49 -0.37 -10.64 13.19
CA PRO A 49 -1.43 -10.25 12.28
C PRO A 49 -1.98 -11.44 11.48
N GLU A 50 -3.30 -11.52 11.33
CA GLU A 50 -3.93 -12.59 10.54
C GLU A 50 -3.85 -12.27 9.04
N ILE A 51 -3.39 -13.22 8.23
CA ILE A 51 -3.39 -13.10 6.77
C ILE A 51 -4.82 -13.18 6.24
N ILE A 52 -5.17 -12.27 5.34
CA ILE A 52 -6.45 -12.25 4.61
C ILE A 52 -6.21 -12.14 3.10
N GLU A 53 -7.28 -12.20 2.30
CA GLU A 53 -7.18 -11.99 0.86
C GLU A 53 -6.58 -10.61 0.54
N ASN A 54 -5.43 -10.64 -0.16
CA ASN A 54 -4.66 -9.46 -0.55
C ASN A 54 -4.27 -8.55 0.62
N GLY A 55 -4.11 -9.08 1.84
CA GLY A 55 -3.86 -8.20 2.98
C GLY A 55 -3.60 -8.90 4.31
N TYR A 56 -3.65 -8.09 5.36
CA TYR A 56 -3.54 -8.50 6.76
C TYR A 56 -4.63 -7.82 7.58
N THR A 57 -4.95 -8.43 8.71
CA THR A 57 -5.78 -7.81 9.73
C THR A 57 -5.11 -7.86 11.08
N PHE A 58 -5.26 -6.79 11.83
CA PHE A 58 -4.56 -6.52 13.07
C PHE A 58 -5.55 -6.32 14.22
N TYR A 59 -5.08 -6.53 15.44
CA TYR A 59 -5.81 -6.30 16.69
C TYR A 59 -7.21 -6.92 16.69
N ASN A 60 -7.32 -8.23 16.42
CA ASN A 60 -8.60 -8.95 16.34
C ASN A 60 -9.60 -8.29 15.37
N LYS A 61 -9.14 -7.92 14.17
CA LYS A 61 -9.95 -7.33 13.10
C LYS A 61 -10.38 -5.88 13.32
N ALA A 62 -9.75 -5.18 14.28
CA ALA A 62 -9.93 -3.75 14.45
C ALA A 62 -9.22 -2.93 13.37
N VAL A 63 -8.21 -3.49 12.70
CA VAL A 63 -7.59 -2.86 11.52
C VAL A 63 -7.46 -3.86 10.39
N ILE A 64 -7.80 -3.43 9.18
CA ILE A 64 -7.72 -4.22 7.95
C ILE A 64 -6.85 -3.46 6.95
N VAL A 65 -5.77 -4.07 6.50
CA VAL A 65 -4.85 -3.50 5.51
C VAL A 65 -4.88 -4.36 4.26
N ARG A 66 -5.18 -3.77 3.09
CA ARG A 66 -5.26 -4.50 1.82
C ARG A 66 -4.47 -3.84 0.70
N LEU A 67 -3.88 -4.67 -0.15
CA LEU A 67 -3.35 -4.28 -1.45
C LEU A 67 -4.51 -4.11 -2.44
N GLU A 68 -4.82 -2.86 -2.76
CA GLU A 68 -5.90 -2.49 -3.69
C GLU A 68 -5.50 -2.63 -5.15
N SER A 69 -4.26 -2.23 -5.47
CA SER A 69 -3.72 -2.37 -6.82
C SER A 69 -2.21 -2.23 -6.84
N ILE A 70 -1.58 -2.87 -7.81
CA ILE A 70 -0.19 -2.63 -8.18
C ILE A 70 -0.13 -2.27 -9.67
N LYS A 71 0.64 -1.24 -10.04
CA LYS A 71 0.76 -0.80 -11.44
C LYS A 71 2.18 -0.36 -11.73
N GLU A 72 2.73 -0.76 -12.87
CA GLU A 72 4.04 -0.28 -13.32
C GLU A 72 4.05 1.25 -13.45
N THR A 73 5.16 1.87 -13.06
CA THR A 73 5.38 3.31 -13.04
C THR A 73 6.86 3.63 -13.20
N THR A 74 7.23 4.90 -13.00
CA THR A 74 8.61 5.33 -12.79
C THR A 74 8.68 6.21 -11.54
N LYS A 75 9.87 6.36 -10.94
CA LYS A 75 10.12 7.33 -9.86
C LYS A 75 9.57 8.74 -10.15
N ASP A 76 9.77 9.26 -11.35
CA ASP A 76 9.32 10.62 -11.69
C ASP A 76 7.79 10.70 -11.80
N LYS A 77 7.15 9.73 -12.46
CA LYS A 77 5.67 9.64 -12.51
C LYS A 77 5.06 9.48 -11.13
N PHE A 78 5.71 8.73 -10.23
CA PHE A 78 5.27 8.57 -8.86
C PHE A 78 5.38 9.86 -8.05
N LYS A 79 6.49 10.60 -8.18
CA LYS A 79 6.64 11.93 -7.56
C LYS A 79 5.57 12.91 -8.04
N GLU A 80 5.33 12.98 -9.35
CA GLU A 80 4.27 13.82 -9.91
C GLU A 80 2.88 13.42 -9.38
N PHE A 81 2.63 12.13 -9.22
CA PHE A 81 1.40 11.63 -8.64
C PHE A 81 1.23 12.07 -7.18
N LEU A 82 2.26 11.93 -6.34
CA LEU A 82 2.22 12.38 -4.96
C LEU A 82 2.00 13.89 -4.87
N LEU A 83 2.69 14.68 -5.71
CA LEU A 83 2.48 16.12 -5.78
C LEU A 83 1.03 16.47 -6.10
N LYS A 84 0.39 15.78 -7.06
CA LYS A 84 -1.02 15.99 -7.38
C LYS A 84 -1.96 15.68 -6.23
N LEU A 85 -1.69 14.61 -5.47
CA LEU A 85 -2.51 14.25 -4.29
C LEU A 85 -2.43 15.30 -3.18
N HIS A 86 -1.24 15.88 -2.96
CA HIS A 86 -1.00 16.82 -1.86
C HIS A 86 -1.08 18.30 -2.27
N THR A 87 -1.48 18.59 -3.51
CA THR A 87 -1.68 19.96 -3.99
C THR A 87 -3.16 20.33 -3.88
N ILE A 88 -3.46 21.34 -3.06
CA ILE A 88 -4.79 21.96 -3.06
C ILE A 88 -4.87 22.86 -4.29
N ASN A 89 -5.68 22.46 -5.28
CA ASN A 89 -5.93 23.26 -6.46
C ASN A 89 -7.19 24.11 -6.21
N MET A 90 -7.01 25.38 -5.80
CA MET A 90 -8.10 26.33 -5.56
C MET A 90 -8.61 27.00 -6.86
N ARG A 91 -8.77 26.23 -7.94
CA ARG A 91 -9.34 26.75 -9.19
C ARG A 91 -10.84 26.56 -9.24
#